data_AF-A0A920FGI0-F1
#
_entry.id   AF-A0A920FGI0-F1
#
_cell.length_a   1.000
_cell.length_b   1.000
_cell.length_c   1.000
_cell.angle_alpha   90.00
_cell.angle_beta   90.00
_cell.angle_gamma   90.00
#
_symmetry.space_group_name_H-M   'P 1'
#
loop_
_entity.id
_entity.type
_entity.pdbx_description
1 polymer ?
#
loop_
_entity_poly.entity_id
_entity_poly.type
_entity_poly.pdbx_seq_one_letter_code
_entity_poly.pdbx_strand_id
1 'polypeptide(L)' 'MNYQKLNNIKVLGNFWGFSSFVFLSTMEQTTSLWDCGEYITTANKLEVGHPPGAPFFMMLGRLFSAFPTRGKMHP' A
#
# COMPACT_ATOMS: atom_id res chain seq x y z
N MET A 1 23.65 -30.65 -1.45
CA MET A 1 22.63 -29.56 -1.41
C MET A 1 21.90 -29.62 -0.07
N ASN A 2 21.68 -28.49 0.60
CA ASN A 2 21.01 -28.47 1.91
C ASN A 2 19.48 -28.49 1.72
N TYR A 3 18.90 -29.70 1.73
CA TYR A 3 17.47 -29.93 1.46
C TYR A 3 16.53 -29.27 2.47
N GLN A 4 16.98 -29.05 3.71
CA GLN A 4 16.16 -28.37 4.73
C GLN A 4 15.98 -26.89 4.42
N LYS A 5 17.03 -26.20 3.93
CA LYS A 5 16.91 -24.81 3.48
C LYS A 5 15.97 -24.68 2.28
N LEU A 6 16.06 -25.61 1.34
CA LEU A 6 15.20 -25.63 0.15
C LEU A 6 13.72 -25.86 0.51
N ASN A 7 13.43 -26.76 1.45
CA ASN A 7 12.07 -27.02 1.90
C ASN A 7 11.46 -25.80 2.62
N ASN A 8 12.22 -25.14 3.50
CA ASN A 8 11.75 -23.97 4.22
C ASN A 8 11.42 -22.79 3.28
N ILE A 9 12.23 -22.57 2.24
CA ILE A 9 11.99 -21.54 1.22
C ILE A 9 10.72 -21.86 0.41
N LYS A 10 10.53 -23.12 0.01
CA LYS A 10 9.33 -23.55 -0.73
C LYS A 10 8.05 -23.37 0.08
N VAL A 11 8.08 -23.73 1.36
CA VAL A 11 6.94 -23.55 2.27
C VAL A 11 6.62 -22.06 2.44
N LEU A 12 7.63 -21.22 2.63
CA LEU A 12 7.45 -19.77 2.74
C LEU A 12 6.85 -19.17 1.46
N GLY A 13 7.37 -19.56 0.29
CA GLY A 13 6.87 -19.11 -1.00
C GLY A 13 5.42 -19.52 -1.26
N ASN A 14 5.06 -20.78 -0.97
CA ASN A 14 3.69 -21.26 -1.11
C ASN A 14 2.72 -20.55 -0.16
N PHE A 15 3.12 -20.34 1.09
CA PHE A 15 2.30 -19.61 2.07
C PHE A 15 2.04 -18.17 1.62
N TRP A 16 3.09 -17.45 1.22
CA TRP A 16 2.98 -16.07 0.74
C TRP A 16 2.13 -15.96 -0.53
N GLY A 17 2.30 -16.89 -1.48
CA GLY A 17 1.54 -16.91 -2.72
C GLY A 17 0.06 -17.21 -2.49
N PHE A 18 -0.26 -18.19 -1.65
CA PHE A 18 -1.65 -18.52 -1.31
C PHE A 18 -2.35 -17.37 -0.57
N SER A 19 -1.68 -16.78 0.43
CA SER A 19 -2.22 -15.63 1.16
C SER A 19 -2.49 -14.44 0.25
N SER A 20 -1.57 -14.14 -0.67
CA SER A 20 -1.70 -13.05 -1.64
C SER A 20 -2.84 -13.33 -2.64
N PHE A 21 -2.99 -14.57 -3.10
CA PHE A 21 -4.09 -14.97 -3.98
C PHE A 21 -5.46 -14.79 -3.31
N VAL A 22 -5.61 -15.26 -2.07
CA VAL A 22 -6.85 -15.09 -1.30
C VAL A 22 -7.16 -13.61 -1.09
N PHE A 23 -6.16 -12.80 -0.72
CA PHE A 23 -6.29 -11.36 -0.57
C PHE A 23 -6.75 -10.67 -1.87
N LEU A 24 -6.09 -10.96 -3.00
CA LEU A 24 -6.46 -10.40 -4.31
C LEU A 24 -7.82 -10.90 -4.83
N SER A 25 -8.25 -12.10 -4.45
CA SER A 25 -9.55 -12.64 -4.83
C SER A 25 -10.72 -12.10 -4.00
N THR A 26 -10.45 -11.69 -2.75
CA THR A 26 -11.48 -11.25 -1.79
C THR A 26 -11.49 -9.72 -1.62
N MET A 27 -10.48 -9.00 -2.11
CA MET A 27 -10.53 -7.54 -2.15
C MET A 27 -11.70 -7.07 -3.01
N GLU A 28 -12.43 -6.08 -2.51
CA GLU A 28 -13.52 -5.48 -3.28
C GLU A 28 -12.97 -4.87 -4.59
N GLN A 29 -13.69 -5.09 -5.69
CA GLN A 29 -13.29 -4.65 -7.03
C GLN A 29 -13.23 -3.12 -7.17
N THR A 30 -13.85 -2.39 -6.25
CA THR A 30 -13.91 -0.94 -6.25
C THR A 30 -13.28 -0.43 -4.98
N THR A 31 -12.07 0.14 -5.08
CA THR A 31 -11.57 1.02 -4.04
C THR A 31 -12.58 2.17 -3.93
N SER A 32 -13.26 2.30 -2.78
CA SER A 32 -14.26 3.35 -2.58
C SER A 32 -13.63 4.70 -2.90
N LEU A 33 -14.14 5.38 -3.94
CA LEU A 33 -13.64 6.68 -4.38
C LEU A 33 -13.76 7.75 -3.27
N TRP A 34 -14.58 7.49 -2.26
CA TRP A 34 -14.78 8.33 -1.11
C TRP A 34 -13.62 8.22 -0.11
N ASP A 35 -13.26 6.99 0.29
CA ASP A 35 -12.17 6.74 1.25
C ASP A 35 -10.79 7.02 0.61
N CYS A 36 -10.60 6.63 -0.66
CA CYS A 36 -9.33 6.85 -1.37
C CYS A 36 -8.99 8.33 -1.55
N GLY A 37 -10.01 9.16 -1.82
CA GLY A 37 -9.84 10.60 -1.96
C GLY A 37 -9.45 11.27 -0.63
N GLU A 38 -10.05 10.83 0.48
CA GLU A 38 -9.68 11.26 1.84
C GLU A 38 -8.23 10.89 2.15
N TYR A 39 -7.80 9.66 1.84
CA TYR A 39 -6.40 9.25 2.07
C TYR A 39 -5.38 9.99 1.18
N ILE A 40 -5.70 10.28 -0.09
CA ILE A 40 -4.78 11.01 -0.98
C ILE A 40 -4.63 12.48 -0.57
N THR A 41 -5.72 13.12 -0.14
CA THR A 41 -5.71 14.52 0.30
C THR A 41 -5.03 14.68 1.66
N THR A 42 -5.30 13.76 2.61
CA THR A 42 -4.64 13.73 3.91
C THR A 42 -3.16 13.34 3.79
N ALA A 43 -2.77 12.41 2.92
CA ALA A 43 -1.35 12.10 2.65
C ALA A 43 -0.62 13.28 1.97
N ASN A 44 -1.29 14.01 1.08
CA ASN A 44 -0.72 15.19 0.43
C ASN A 44 -0.40 16.31 1.43
N LYS A 45 -1.25 16.54 2.43
CA LYS A 45 -1.05 17.60 3.44
C LYS A 45 -0.49 17.11 4.78
N LEU A 46 -0.29 15.80 4.92
CA LEU A 46 0.06 15.13 6.19
C LEU A 46 -0.96 15.44 7.31
N GLU A 47 -2.25 15.41 6.96
CA GLU A 47 -3.37 15.58 7.90
C GLU A 47 -3.75 14.25 8.54
N VAL A 48 -4.50 14.27 9.65
CA VAL A 48 -4.98 13.05 10.30
C VAL A 48 -6.32 12.63 9.68
N GLY A 49 -6.32 11.54 8.91
CA GLY A 49 -7.54 10.94 8.34
C GLY A 49 -8.26 10.00 9.32
N HIS A 50 -9.44 9.51 8.93
CA HIS A 50 -10.16 8.46 9.67
C HIS A 50 -9.31 7.18 9.85
N PRO A 51 -9.66 6.36 10.85
CA PRO A 51 -8.85 6.11 12.05
C PRO A 51 -7.32 6.16 11.83
N PRO A 52 -6.55 6.81 12.73
CA PRO A 52 -5.11 7.03 12.57
C PRO A 52 -4.33 5.71 12.71
N GLY A 53 -4.23 4.95 11.61
CA GLY A 53 -3.67 3.60 11.61
C GLY A 53 -2.47 3.38 10.70
N ALA A 54 -2.21 4.26 9.72
CA ALA A 54 -1.24 3.99 8.66
C ALA A 54 -0.26 5.14 8.38
N PRO A 55 0.54 5.60 9.38
CA PRO A 55 1.50 6.70 9.20
C PRO A 55 2.51 6.43 8.07
N PHE A 56 2.94 5.17 7.90
CA PHE A 56 3.83 4.77 6.82
C PHE A 56 3.19 4.92 5.43
N PHE A 57 1.90 4.60 5.30
CA PHE A 57 1.16 4.74 4.05
C PHE A 57 1.01 6.22 3.67
N MET A 58 0.80 7.10 4.65
CA MET A 58 0.71 8.55 4.41
C MET A 58 2.07 9.14 3.98
N MET A 59 3.17 8.66 4.55
CA MET A 59 4.52 9.05 4.11
C MET A 59 4.82 8.58 2.68
N LEU A 60 4.46 7.33 2.34
CA LEU A 60 4.56 6.85 0.96
C LEU A 60 3.67 7.64 0.00
N GLY A 61 2.42 7.93 0.39
CA GLY A 61 1.50 8.76 -0.38
C GLY A 61 2.04 10.16 -0.64
N ARG A 62 2.63 10.81 0.38
CA ARG A 62 3.33 12.10 0.25
C ARG A 62 4.53 12.01 -0.68
N LEU A 63 5.28 10.91 -0.69
CA LEU A 63 6.39 10.71 -1.63
C LEU A 63 5.86 10.62 -3.07
N PHE A 64 4.83 9.81 -3.31
CA PHE A 64 4.22 9.65 -4.63
C PHE A 64 3.53 10.92 -5.14
N SER A 65 2.95 11.71 -4.24
CA SER A 65 2.33 12.99 -4.59
C SER A 65 3.32 14.14 -4.74
N ALA A 66 4.47 14.06 -4.06
CA ALA A 66 5.55 15.04 -4.17
C ALA A 66 6.41 14.87 -5.43
N PHE A 67 6.21 13.81 -6.25
CA PHE A 67 6.83 13.73 -7.59
C PHE A 67 6.14 14.71 -8.54
N PRO A 68 6.75 15.86 -8.86
CA PRO A 68 6.11 16.87 -9.67
C PRO A 68 6.50 16.62 -11.13
N THR A 69 5.49 16.52 -12.01
CA THR A 69 5.64 17.11 -13.33
C THR A 69 6.10 18.55 -13.08
N ARG A 70 7.32 18.85 -13.52
CA ARG A 70 8.03 20.10 -13.32
C ARG A 70 7.14 21.30 -13.67
N GLY A 71 6.48 21.88 -12.67
CA GLY A 71 5.56 22.99 -12.86
C GLY A 71 5.08 23.49 -11.51
N LYS A 72 5.72 24.55 -11.02
CA LYS A 72 5.30 25.26 -9.82
C LYS A 72 3.80 25.54 -9.86
N MET A 73 3.09 25.26 -8.78
CA MET A 73 1.94 26.06 -8.37
C MET A 73 1.89 26.06 -6.84
N HIS A 74 2.49 27.10 -6.26
CA HIS A 74 1.80 27.89 -5.24
C HIS A 74 0.46 28.35 -5.84
N PRO A 75 -0.62 28.60 -5.07
CA PRO A 75 -0.79 28.63 -3.61
C PRO A 75 -1.67 27.51 -3.03
#